data_AF-A0A1V1P6R0-F1
#
_entry.id   AF-A0A1V1P6R0-F1
#
_cell.length_a   1.000
_cell.length_b   1.000
_cell.length_c   1.000
_cell.angle_alpha   90.00
_cell.angle_beta   90.00
_cell.angle_gamma   90.00
#
_symmetry.space_group_name_H-M   'P 1'
#
loop_
_entity.id
_entity.type
_entity.pdbx_description
1 polymer ?
#
loop_
_entity_poly.entity_id
_entity_poly.type
_entity_poly.pdbx_seq_one_letter_code
_entity_poly.pdbx_strand_id
1 'polypeptide(L)'
;MDLERLYEIYTTENGQLIEYETLSRDISLSVFRLKHLSQALIAGYLIFYCYNHTKSKRKAGRTGKKVYLSTPSLMAHKFGPLEQFPEILGRIVENDVFLRLHALNTDVQFFRKNRQEIDFIIEHAGQRIPIECKTGRLRSNALRLIRSMTEKWQSPFGILVTLNHFDFRDPGLLKIPAYLL
;
A
#
# COMPACT_ATOMS: atom_id res chain seq x y z
N MET A 1 -14.74 -20.89 7.76
CA MET A 1 -13.61 -20.03 7.36
C MET A 1 -12.34 -20.85 7.38
N ASP A 2 -11.74 -21.03 6.21
CA ASP A 2 -10.47 -21.68 5.96
C ASP A 2 -9.49 -20.68 5.33
N LEU A 3 -8.34 -21.18 4.88
CA LEU A 3 -7.27 -20.37 4.28
C LEU A 3 -7.72 -19.71 2.97
N GLU A 4 -8.43 -20.46 2.12
CA GLU A 4 -8.93 -20.01 0.82
C GLU A 4 -9.91 -18.85 0.98
N ARG A 5 -10.91 -19.00 1.84
CA ARG A 5 -11.89 -17.94 2.08
C ARG A 5 -11.26 -16.68 2.68
N LEU A 6 -10.24 -16.82 3.52
CA LEU A 6 -9.49 -15.65 4.02
C LEU A 6 -8.72 -14.95 2.89
N TYR A 7 -8.13 -15.71 1.97
CA TYR A 7 -7.43 -15.14 0.82
C TYR A 7 -8.38 -14.37 -0.11
N GLU A 8 -9.59 -14.87 -0.34
CA GLU A 8 -10.63 -14.16 -1.10
C GLU A 8 -11.06 -12.84 -0.43
N ILE A 9 -11.11 -12.81 0.90
CA ILE A 9 -11.37 -11.60 1.67
C ILE A 9 -10.23 -10.60 1.46
N TYR A 10 -8.98 -11.01 1.65
CA TYR A 10 -7.83 -10.14 1.39
C TYR A 10 -7.72 -9.66 -0.05
N THR A 11 -8.23 -10.42 -1.01
CA THR A 11 -8.33 -9.96 -2.40
C THR A 11 -9.26 -8.76 -2.54
N THR A 12 -10.34 -8.73 -1.75
CA THR A 12 -11.30 -7.61 -1.72
C THR A 12 -10.76 -6.42 -0.91
N GLU A 13 -10.01 -6.71 0.16
CA GLU A 13 -9.39 -5.74 1.06
C GLU A 13 -7.98 -5.30 0.62
N ASN A 14 -7.58 -5.55 -0.62
CA ASN A 14 -6.25 -5.22 -1.12
C ASN A 14 -5.94 -3.71 -0.99
N GLY A 15 -4.78 -3.38 -0.42
CA GLY A 15 -4.37 -2.02 -0.09
C GLY A 15 -5.15 -1.37 1.06
N GLN A 16 -6.13 -2.06 1.65
CA GLN A 16 -6.91 -1.54 2.78
C GLN A 16 -6.26 -1.89 4.12
N LEU A 17 -6.61 -1.10 5.16
CA LEU A 17 -6.18 -1.38 6.52
C LEU A 17 -6.92 -2.56 7.11
N ILE A 18 -6.13 -3.52 7.58
CA ILE A 18 -6.61 -4.65 8.37
C ILE A 18 -6.31 -4.40 9.85
N GLU A 19 -7.38 -4.39 10.64
CA GLU A 19 -7.34 -4.51 12.09
C GLU A 19 -7.97 -5.85 12.46
N TYR A 20 -7.22 -6.69 13.19
CA TYR A 20 -7.66 -8.05 13.45
C TYR A 20 -8.95 -8.09 14.26
N GLU A 21 -9.10 -7.19 15.23
CA GLU A 21 -10.27 -7.09 16.08
C GLU A 21 -11.52 -6.78 15.26
N THR A 22 -11.44 -5.83 14.32
CA THR A 22 -12.55 -5.49 13.42
C THR A 22 -12.86 -6.63 12.46
N LEU A 23 -11.86 -7.11 11.72
CA LEU A 23 -12.06 -8.18 10.74
C LEU A 23 -12.56 -9.48 11.39
N SER A 24 -12.08 -9.81 12.58
CA SER A 24 -12.52 -10.99 13.34
C SER A 24 -14.01 -10.97 13.69
N ARG A 25 -14.55 -9.78 14.02
CA ARG A 25 -15.98 -9.58 14.27
C ARG A 25 -16.79 -9.71 12.99
N ASP A 26 -16.34 -9.06 11.92
CA ASP A 26 -17.05 -9.03 10.63
C ASP A 26 -17.19 -10.43 10.02
N ILE A 27 -16.19 -11.29 10.22
CA ILE A 27 -16.18 -12.66 9.66
C ILE A 27 -16.48 -13.75 10.69
N SER A 28 -16.87 -13.37 11.92
CA SER A 28 -17.22 -14.27 13.03
C SER A 28 -16.16 -15.33 13.33
N LEU A 29 -14.90 -14.91 13.51
CA LEU A 29 -13.76 -15.77 13.78
C LEU A 29 -12.98 -15.26 15.00
N SER A 30 -12.29 -16.12 15.74
CA SER A 30 -11.43 -15.64 16.83
C SER A 30 -10.18 -14.93 16.29
N VAL A 31 -9.74 -13.86 16.95
CA VAL A 31 -8.50 -13.14 16.59
C VAL A 31 -7.30 -14.08 16.50
N PHE A 32 -7.23 -15.07 17.39
CA PHE A 32 -6.17 -16.09 17.39
C PHE A 32 -6.16 -16.89 16.08
N ARG A 33 -7.32 -17.43 15.65
CA ARG A 33 -7.42 -18.19 14.40
C ARG A 33 -7.15 -17.31 13.19
N LEU A 34 -7.58 -16.04 13.21
CA LEU A 34 -7.34 -15.10 12.12
C LEU A 34 -5.84 -14.86 11.93
N LYS A 35 -5.12 -14.57 13.02
CA LYS A 35 -3.67 -14.42 13.02
C LYS A 35 -2.96 -15.66 12.48
N HIS A 36 -3.39 -16.85 12.91
CA HIS A 36 -2.79 -18.10 12.46
C HIS A 36 -2.97 -18.32 10.96
N LEU A 37 -4.19 -18.12 10.43
CA LEU A 37 -4.46 -18.24 9.00
C LEU A 37 -3.71 -17.17 8.18
N SER A 38 -3.67 -15.91 8.66
CA SER A 38 -2.87 -14.86 8.02
C SER A 38 -1.38 -15.23 7.99
N GLN A 39 -0.84 -15.80 9.06
CA GLN A 39 0.55 -16.24 9.10
C GLN A 39 0.83 -17.34 8.08
N ALA A 40 -0.10 -18.28 7.90
CA ALA A 40 0.03 -19.30 6.86
C ALA A 40 0.05 -18.69 5.45
N LEU A 41 -0.83 -17.71 5.15
CA LEU A 41 -0.82 -16.99 3.87
C LEU A 41 0.48 -16.21 3.64
N ILE A 42 1.04 -15.59 4.69
CA ILE A 42 2.31 -14.85 4.62
C ILE A 42 3.48 -15.82 4.40
N ALA A 43 3.53 -16.93 5.15
CA ALA A 43 4.57 -17.95 5.01
C ALA A 43 4.55 -18.60 3.61
N GLY A 44 3.37 -18.70 2.99
CA GLY A 44 3.21 -19.14 1.61
C GLY A 44 3.42 -18.05 0.55
N TYR A 45 3.83 -16.83 0.92
CA TYR A 45 4.02 -15.70 0.01
C TYR A 45 2.78 -15.35 -0.82
N LEU A 46 1.58 -15.60 -0.28
CA LEU A 46 0.32 -15.25 -0.93
C LEU A 46 -0.10 -13.81 -0.64
N ILE A 47 0.24 -13.33 0.56
CA ILE A 47 0.01 -11.95 0.98
C ILE A 47 1.24 -11.38 1.69
N PHE A 48 1.30 -10.06 1.72
CA PHE A 48 2.28 -9.29 2.48
C PHE A 48 1.56 -8.26 3.35
N TYR A 49 2.17 -7.96 4.49
CA TYR A 49 1.75 -6.82 5.30
C TYR A 49 2.71 -5.65 5.14
N CYS A 50 2.14 -4.48 4.87
CA CYS A 50 2.83 -3.21 4.97
C CYS A 50 2.40 -2.53 6.27
N TYR A 51 3.38 -2.20 7.12
CA TYR A 51 3.13 -1.65 8.45
C TYR A 51 3.17 -0.13 8.44
N ASN A 52 2.41 0.48 9.37
CA ASN A 52 2.39 1.94 9.49
C ASN A 52 3.74 2.45 10.01
N HIS A 53 4.22 3.53 9.42
CA HIS A 53 5.40 4.24 9.84
C HIS A 53 5.16 4.89 11.21
N THR A 54 5.88 4.40 12.20
CA THR A 54 5.82 4.91 13.57
C THR A 54 7.22 5.03 14.15
N LYS A 55 7.34 5.71 15.29
CA LYS A 55 8.62 5.89 15.98
C LYS A 55 9.29 4.58 16.41
N SER A 56 8.57 3.46 16.50
CA SER A 56 9.14 2.19 16.91
C SER A 56 8.42 0.99 16.30
N LYS A 57 9.16 -0.08 16.00
CA LYS A 57 8.60 -1.34 15.46
C LYS A 57 7.51 -1.93 16.37
N ARG A 58 7.68 -1.83 17.69
CA ARG A 58 6.65 -2.26 18.67
C ARG A 58 5.35 -1.49 18.53
N LYS A 59 5.41 -0.19 18.23
CA LYS A 59 4.21 0.62 17.99
C LYS A 59 3.58 0.24 16.65
N ALA A 60 4.36 0.09 15.59
CA ALA A 60 3.89 -0.32 14.27
C ALA A 60 3.15 -1.67 14.31
N GLY A 61 3.66 -2.65 15.07
CA GLY A 61 3.01 -3.96 15.20
C GLY A 61 1.63 -3.94 15.89
N ARG A 62 1.26 -2.83 16.56
CA ARG A 62 -0.04 -2.65 17.23
C ARG A 62 -1.00 -1.75 16.46
N THR A 63 -0.55 -1.12 15.38
CA THR A 63 -1.42 -0.32 14.51
C THR A 63 -2.00 -1.20 13.40
N GLY A 64 -3.06 -0.72 12.76
CA GLY A 64 -3.54 -1.31 11.51
C GLY A 64 -2.42 -1.43 10.47
N LYS A 65 -2.57 -2.40 9.58
CA LYS A 65 -1.60 -2.73 8.53
C LYS A 65 -2.30 -2.86 7.19
N LYS A 66 -1.66 -2.41 6.12
CA LYS A 66 -2.17 -2.68 4.77
C LYS A 66 -1.85 -4.11 4.39
N VAL A 67 -2.77 -4.76 3.69
CA VAL A 67 -2.55 -6.09 3.09
C VAL A 67 -2.38 -5.95 1.58
N TYR A 68 -1.36 -6.61 1.04
CA TYR A 68 -1.10 -6.66 -0.40
C TYR A 68 -1.01 -8.10 -0.85
N LEU A 69 -1.49 -8.39 -2.06
CA LEU A 69 -1.40 -9.72 -2.66
C LEU A 69 -0.06 -9.88 -3.37
N SER A 70 0.46 -11.10 -3.44
CA SER A 70 1.59 -11.41 -4.34
C SER A 70 1.18 -11.44 -5.82
N THR A 71 -0.13 -11.57 -6.09
CA THR A 71 -0.67 -11.76 -7.44
C THR A 71 -1.82 -10.78 -7.70
N PRO A 72 -1.53 -9.49 -7.96
CA PRO A 72 -2.57 -8.46 -8.17
C PRO A 72 -3.45 -8.73 -9.40
N SER A 73 -2.99 -9.56 -10.35
CA SER A 73 -3.80 -10.01 -11.49
C SER A 73 -5.05 -10.81 -11.09
N LEU A 74 -5.07 -11.48 -9.93
CA LEU A 74 -6.29 -12.13 -9.42
C LEU A 74 -7.40 -11.12 -9.13
N MET A 75 -7.03 -9.93 -8.64
CA MET A 75 -7.98 -8.84 -8.44
C MET A 75 -8.51 -8.34 -9.79
N ALA A 76 -7.65 -8.21 -10.80
CA ALA A 76 -8.06 -7.85 -12.16
C ALA A 76 -9.04 -8.86 -12.76
N HIS A 77 -8.80 -10.16 -12.55
CA HIS A 77 -9.69 -11.22 -12.99
C HIS A 77 -11.05 -11.17 -12.30
N LYS A 78 -11.07 -10.93 -10.98
CA LYS A 78 -12.30 -10.88 -10.17
C LYS A 78 -13.20 -9.68 -10.49
N PHE A 79 -12.62 -8.52 -10.80
CA PHE A 79 -13.33 -7.25 -10.93
C PHE A 79 -13.28 -6.65 -12.35
N GLY A 80 -12.77 -7.38 -13.34
CA GLY A 80 -12.70 -6.89 -14.72
C GLY A 80 -14.10 -6.70 -15.35
N PRO A 81 -14.25 -5.78 -16.33
CA PRO A 81 -13.23 -4.93 -16.96
C PRO A 81 -12.87 -3.68 -16.11
N LEU A 82 -11.57 -3.41 -15.95
CA LEU A 82 -11.05 -2.43 -14.97
C LEU A 82 -11.37 -0.97 -15.28
N GLU A 83 -11.67 -0.66 -16.54
CA GLU A 83 -12.07 0.68 -16.98
C GLU A 83 -13.38 1.13 -16.30
N GLN A 84 -14.21 0.17 -15.89
CA GLN A 84 -15.46 0.43 -15.18
C GLN A 84 -15.25 0.62 -13.67
N PHE A 85 -14.08 0.25 -13.14
CA PHE A 85 -13.77 0.23 -11.71
C PHE A 85 -12.42 0.92 -11.44
N PRO A 86 -12.32 2.25 -11.64
CA PRO A 86 -11.07 3.00 -11.51
C PRO A 86 -10.43 2.91 -10.11
N GLU A 87 -11.23 2.73 -9.06
CA GLU A 87 -10.76 2.47 -7.70
C GLU A 87 -10.08 1.12 -7.56
N ILE A 88 -10.59 0.09 -8.25
CA ILE A 88 -9.97 -1.25 -8.28
C ILE A 88 -8.66 -1.19 -9.06
N LEU A 89 -8.64 -0.50 -10.20
CA LEU A 89 -7.40 -0.22 -10.94
C LEU A 89 -6.37 0.51 -10.06
N GLY A 90 -6.80 1.50 -9.28
CA GLY A 90 -5.97 2.18 -8.29
C GLY A 90 -5.29 1.23 -7.31
N ARG A 91 -6.07 0.32 -6.70
CA ARG A 91 -5.56 -0.69 -5.76
C ARG A 91 -4.62 -1.69 -6.42
N ILE A 92 -4.88 -2.08 -7.66
CA ILE A 92 -4.00 -2.99 -8.43
C ILE A 92 -2.65 -2.33 -8.68
N VAL A 93 -2.65 -1.06 -9.12
CA VAL A 93 -1.41 -0.30 -9.34
C VAL A 93 -0.65 -0.07 -8.04
N GLU A 94 -1.34 0.29 -6.95
CA GLU A 94 -0.72 0.43 -5.64
C GLU A 94 -0.06 -0.88 -5.18
N ASN A 95 -0.74 -2.02 -5.36
CA ASN A 95 -0.18 -3.33 -5.03
C ASN A 95 1.03 -3.68 -5.92
N ASP A 96 0.98 -3.42 -7.22
CA ASP A 96 2.12 -3.66 -8.12
C ASP A 96 3.34 -2.85 -7.68
N VAL A 97 3.16 -1.56 -7.39
CA VAL A 97 4.20 -0.68 -6.84
C VAL A 97 4.75 -1.24 -5.53
N PHE A 98 3.89 -1.68 -4.60
CA PHE A 98 4.34 -2.31 -3.36
C PHE A 98 5.25 -3.51 -3.64
N LEU A 99 4.87 -4.41 -4.54
CA LEU A 99 5.65 -5.62 -4.85
C LEU A 99 7.03 -5.28 -5.44
N ARG A 100 7.10 -4.30 -6.33
CA ARG A 100 8.38 -3.85 -6.90
C ARG A 100 9.27 -3.24 -5.84
N LEU A 101 8.74 -2.36 -5.00
CA LEU A 101 9.48 -1.79 -3.87
C LEU A 101 9.94 -2.87 -2.88
N HIS A 102 9.08 -3.84 -2.58
CA HIS A 102 9.40 -4.96 -1.69
C HIS A 102 10.50 -5.85 -2.26
N ALA A 103 10.50 -6.11 -3.57
CA ALA A 103 11.52 -6.89 -4.27
C ALA A 103 12.92 -6.25 -4.21
N LEU A 104 13.01 -4.94 -4.02
CA LEU A 104 14.28 -4.22 -3.80
C LEU A 104 14.88 -4.48 -2.39
N ASN A 105 14.26 -5.33 -1.57
CA ASN A 105 14.65 -5.62 -0.19
C ASN A 105 14.73 -4.37 0.70
N THR A 106 13.93 -3.35 0.41
CA THR A 106 13.79 -2.16 1.26
C THR A 106 12.66 -2.35 2.28
N ASP A 107 12.75 -1.67 3.43
CA ASP A 107 11.67 -1.64 4.41
C ASP A 107 10.56 -0.72 3.91
N VAL A 108 9.53 -1.30 3.28
CA VAL A 108 8.38 -0.56 2.76
C VAL A 108 7.34 -0.38 3.87
N GLN A 109 7.05 0.88 4.18
CA GLN A 109 6.06 1.26 5.20
C GLN A 109 5.04 2.19 4.57
N PHE A 110 3.82 2.25 5.08
CA PHE A 110 2.88 3.32 4.71
C PHE A 110 2.86 4.38 5.82
N PHE A 111 2.34 5.59 5.56
CA PHE A 111 2.07 6.56 6.62
C PHE A 111 0.59 6.79 6.74
N ARG A 112 0.03 6.65 7.95
CA ARG A 112 -1.29 7.17 8.25
C ARG A 112 -1.34 7.85 9.61
N LYS A 113 -1.82 9.10 9.61
CA LYS A 113 -2.14 9.86 10.83
C LYS A 113 -3.40 10.68 10.58
N ASN A 114 -4.44 10.44 11.39
CA ASN A 114 -5.76 11.06 11.23
C ASN A 114 -6.32 10.76 9.81
N ARG A 115 -6.64 11.82 9.04
CA ARG A 115 -7.15 11.75 7.67
C ARG A 115 -6.06 11.86 6.60
N GLN A 116 -4.79 11.93 6.99
CA GLN A 116 -3.67 11.99 6.06
C GLN A 116 -3.07 10.59 5.90
N GLU A 117 -2.90 10.18 4.65
CA GLU A 117 -2.30 8.92 4.26
C GLU A 117 -1.31 9.15 3.13
N ILE A 118 -0.14 8.52 3.22
CA ILE A 118 0.79 8.34 2.11
C ILE A 118 0.93 6.84 1.90
N ASP A 119 0.83 6.40 0.64
CA ASP A 119 0.78 4.98 0.30
C ASP A 119 2.06 4.25 0.73
N PHE A 120 3.23 4.80 0.40
CA PHE A 120 4.52 4.20 0.80
C PHE A 120 5.57 5.23 1.23
N ILE A 121 6.50 4.73 2.04
CA ILE A 121 7.74 5.35 2.43
C ILE A 121 8.79 4.26 2.29
N ILE A 122 9.87 4.61 1.63
CA ILE A 122 11.07 3.78 1.60
C ILE A 122 12.22 4.55 2.25
N GLU A 123 13.18 3.81 2.80
CA GLU A 123 14.43 4.38 3.27
C GLU A 123 15.53 4.04 2.25
N HIS A 124 16.22 5.07 1.77
CA HIS A 124 17.33 4.92 0.84
C HIS A 124 18.43 5.90 1.23
N ALA A 125 19.66 5.39 1.41
CA ALA A 125 20.81 6.19 1.83
C ALA A 125 20.54 7.07 3.08
N GLY A 126 19.78 6.54 4.05
CA GLY A 126 19.42 7.26 5.28
C GLY A 126 18.34 8.35 5.10
N GLN A 127 17.79 8.49 3.89
CA GLN A 127 16.73 9.44 3.58
C GLN A 127 15.40 8.70 3.38
N ARG A 128 14.31 9.32 3.83
CA ARG A 128 12.96 8.78 3.64
C ARG A 128 12.37 9.38 2.38
N ILE A 129 11.88 8.55 1.47
CA ILE A 129 11.28 8.98 0.21
C ILE A 129 9.78 8.64 0.26
N PRO A 130 8.88 9.63 0.33
CA PRO A 130 7.44 9.39 0.26
C PRO A 130 7.03 9.05 -1.18
N ILE A 131 6.14 8.08 -1.31
CA ILE A 131 5.62 7.61 -2.60
C ILE A 131 4.09 7.56 -2.51
N GLU A 132 3.42 8.15 -3.49
CA GLU A 132 1.95 8.21 -3.57
C GLU A 132 1.48 7.72 -4.93
N CYS A 133 0.49 6.82 -4.95
CA CYS A 133 -0.11 6.30 -6.18
C CYS A 133 -1.36 7.10 -6.56
N LYS A 134 -1.42 7.54 -7.83
CA LYS A 134 -2.58 8.24 -8.39
C LYS A 134 -2.86 7.78 -9.81
N THR A 135 -3.88 6.93 -9.94
CA THR A 135 -4.36 6.43 -11.25
C THR A 135 -5.39 7.34 -11.93
N GLY A 136 -6.08 8.18 -11.17
CA GLY A 136 -7.06 9.14 -11.69
C GLY A 136 -6.50 10.56 -11.94
N ARG A 137 -7.38 11.49 -12.27
CA ARG A 137 -7.03 12.93 -12.40
C ARG A 137 -6.37 13.43 -11.10
N LEU A 138 -5.20 14.05 -11.25
CA LEU A 138 -4.46 14.64 -10.12
C LEU A 138 -5.26 15.79 -9.50
N ARG A 139 -5.72 15.60 -8.26
CA ARG A 139 -6.31 16.67 -7.45
C ARG A 139 -5.19 17.44 -6.74
N SER A 140 -5.33 18.76 -6.65
CA SER A 140 -4.36 19.66 -5.99
C SER A 140 -4.03 19.27 -4.54
N ASN A 141 -4.97 18.65 -3.83
CA ASN A 141 -4.79 18.22 -2.44
C ASN A 141 -3.81 17.06 -2.27
N ALA A 142 -3.71 16.14 -3.24
CA ALA A 142 -2.77 15.02 -3.17
C ALA A 142 -1.31 15.52 -3.25
N LEU A 143 -1.07 16.47 -4.17
CA LEU A 143 0.24 17.12 -4.32
C LEU A 143 0.67 17.86 -3.05
N ARG A 144 -0.28 18.44 -2.32
CA ARG A 144 0.00 19.18 -1.09
C ARG A 144 0.53 18.26 0.01
N LEU A 145 -0.05 17.09 0.18
CA LEU A 145 0.33 16.17 1.25
C LEU A 145 1.74 15.61 1.01
N ILE A 146 2.02 15.07 -0.18
CA ILE A 146 3.34 14.51 -0.48
C ILE A 146 4.46 15.56 -0.36
N ARG A 147 4.20 16.80 -0.80
CA ARG A 147 5.15 17.91 -0.63
C ARG A 147 5.40 18.24 0.84
N SER A 148 4.32 18.40 1.62
CA SER A 148 4.44 18.67 3.06
C SER A 148 5.23 17.56 3.78
N MET A 149 5.06 16.30 3.37
CA MET A 149 5.79 15.17 3.93
C MET A 149 7.26 15.16 3.47
N THR A 150 7.54 15.51 2.21
CA THR A 150 8.89 15.67 1.67
C THR A 150 9.67 16.72 2.45
N GLU A 151 9.08 17.91 2.66
CA GLU A 151 9.66 18.98 3.46
C GLU A 151 9.89 18.57 4.92
N LYS A 152 8.86 18.01 5.56
CA LYS A 152 8.90 17.61 6.98
C LYS A 152 9.95 16.54 7.27
N TRP A 153 10.18 15.64 6.32
CA TRP A 153 11.18 14.58 6.46
C TRP A 153 12.53 14.94 5.86
N GLN A 154 12.70 16.16 5.36
CA GLN A 154 13.91 16.61 4.67
C GLN A 154 14.31 15.61 3.55
N SER A 155 13.28 15.08 2.90
CA SER A 155 13.43 14.17 1.78
C SER A 155 13.93 14.95 0.56
N PRO A 156 14.84 14.39 -0.25
CA PRO A 156 15.34 15.08 -1.44
C PRO A 156 14.22 15.32 -2.46
N PHE A 157 13.26 14.41 -2.53
CA PHE A 157 12.10 14.46 -3.42
C PHE A 157 11.02 13.48 -2.95
N GLY A 158 9.77 13.74 -3.35
CA GLY A 158 8.70 12.73 -3.35
C GLY A 158 8.55 12.05 -4.71
N ILE A 159 7.94 10.87 -4.73
CA ILE A 159 7.56 10.17 -5.96
C ILE A 159 6.03 10.11 -6.07
N LEU A 160 5.50 10.62 -7.17
CA LEU A 160 4.10 10.47 -7.53
C LEU A 160 3.99 9.43 -8.64
N VAL A 161 3.48 8.25 -8.31
CA VAL A 161 3.21 7.20 -9.29
C VAL A 161 1.93 7.54 -10.04
N THR A 162 2.00 7.58 -11.36
CA THR A 162 0.86 7.86 -12.24
C THR A 162 0.64 6.70 -13.21
N LEU A 163 -0.48 6.68 -13.95
CA LEU A 163 -0.64 5.66 -15.00
C LEU A 163 0.28 5.90 -16.21
N ASN A 164 0.41 7.16 -16.63
CA ASN A 164 0.97 7.48 -17.95
C ASN A 164 1.76 8.80 -18.03
N HIS A 165 2.01 9.47 -16.89
CA HIS A 165 2.64 10.78 -16.89
C HIS A 165 4.06 10.72 -16.32
N PHE A 166 5.02 11.08 -17.15
CA PHE A 166 6.44 11.17 -16.82
C PHE A 166 6.88 12.64 -16.81
N ASP A 167 7.28 13.16 -15.65
CA ASP A 167 7.60 14.58 -15.47
C ASP A 167 8.56 14.78 -14.30
N PHE A 168 9.68 15.44 -14.58
CA PHE A 168 10.74 15.77 -13.62
C PHE A 168 11.04 17.27 -13.57
N ARG A 169 10.17 18.12 -14.11
CA ARG A 169 10.39 19.59 -14.08
C ARG A 169 10.38 20.16 -12.66
N ASP A 170 9.75 19.44 -11.74
CA ASP A 170 9.78 19.75 -10.32
C ASP A 170 10.78 18.84 -9.61
N PRO A 171 11.95 19.36 -9.19
CA PRO A 171 12.97 18.53 -8.56
C PRO A 171 12.55 17.99 -7.20
N GLY A 172 11.57 18.61 -6.52
CA GLY A 172 11.04 18.14 -5.24
C GLY A 172 9.94 17.08 -5.37
N LEU A 173 9.42 16.84 -6.59
CA LEU A 173 8.36 15.86 -6.82
C LEU A 173 8.47 15.24 -8.23
N LEU A 174 8.95 14.01 -8.26
CA LEU A 174 9.10 13.25 -9.49
C LEU A 174 7.78 12.55 -9.83
N LYS A 175 7.28 12.70 -11.06
CA LYS A 175 6.10 11.96 -11.52
C LYS A 175 6.56 10.83 -12.44
N ILE A 176 6.26 9.60 -12.04
CA ILE A 176 6.74 8.39 -12.70
C ILE A 176 5.54 7.51 -13.07
N PRO A 177 5.39 7.09 -14.33
CA PRO A 177 4.40 6.09 -14.70
C PRO A 177 4.65 4.76 -13.96
N ALA A 178 3.59 4.08 -13.54
CA ALA A 178 3.67 2.83 -12.78
C ALA A 178 4.49 1.74 -13.48
N TYR A 179 4.47 1.73 -14.83
CA TYR A 179 5.23 0.75 -15.61
C TYR A 179 6.75 1.02 -15.66
N LEU A 180 7.22 2.18 -15.20
CA LEU A 180 8.66 2.53 -15.14
C LEU A 180 9.29 2.37 -13.76
N LEU A 181 8.46 2.12 -12.73
CA LEU A 181 8.90 1.86 -11.36
C LEU A 181 9.21 0.38 -11.17
#